data_AF-A0A4U9XIV8-F1
#
_entry.id   AF-A0A4U9XIV8-F1
#
_cell.length_a   1.000
_cell.length_b   1.000
_cell.length_c   1.000
_cell.angle_alpha   90.00
_cell.angle_beta   90.00
_cell.angle_gamma   90.00
#
_symmetry.space_group_name_H-M   'P 1'
#
loop_
_entity.id
_entity.type
_entity.pdbx_description
1 polymer ?
#
loop_
_entity_poly.entity_id
_entity_poly.type
_entity_poly.pdbx_seq_one_letter_code
_entity_poly.pdbx_strand_id
1 'polypeptide(L)' 'MSKLRQRETLVWQLATAGEKEKLLDTGLVDKVGYIRLVIELGRKYAA' A
#
# COMPACT_ATOMS: atom_id res chain seq x y z
N MET A 1 6.11 16.06 4.34
CA MET A 1 5.82 14.63 4.55
C MET A 1 6.79 13.78 3.74
N SER A 2 7.18 12.59 4.23
CA SER A 2 8.02 11.68 3.43
C SER A 2 7.25 11.20 2.18
N LYS A 3 7.93 11.06 1.04
CA LYS A 3 7.36 10.55 -0.22
C LYS A 3 6.64 9.21 -0.04
N LEU A 4 7.09 8.39 0.91
CA LEU A 4 6.49 7.10 1.21
C LEU A 4 5.07 7.23 1.79
N ARG A 5 4.86 8.17 2.73
CA ARG A 5 3.55 8.42 3.34
C ARG A 5 2.52 8.95 2.35
N GLN A 6 2.97 9.79 1.42
CA GLN A 6 2.12 10.26 0.32
C GLN A 6 1.70 9.09 -0.58
N ARG A 7 2.63 8.17 -0.86
CA ARG A 7 2.37 6.98 -1.67
C ARG A 7 1.42 5.99 -0.99
N GLU A 8 1.62 5.72 0.30
CA GLU A 8 0.71 4.90 1.12
C GLU A 8 -0.71 5.46 1.10
N THR A 9 -0.85 6.79 1.21
CA THR A 9 -2.16 7.46 1.19
C THR A 9 -2.83 7.33 -0.18
N LEU A 10 -2.09 7.56 -1.26
CA LEU A 10 -2.58 7.41 -2.64
C LEU A 10 -2.98 5.96 -2.95
N VAL A 11 -2.14 5.00 -2.57
CA VAL A 11 -2.44 3.57 -2.68
C VAL A 11 -3.71 3.24 -1.90
N TRP A 12 -3.85 3.74 -0.67
CA TRP A 12 -5.04 3.49 0.15
C TRP A 12 -6.31 4.10 -0.48
N GLN A 13 -6.23 5.28 -1.07
CA GLN A 13 -7.38 5.92 -1.70
C GLN A 13 -7.85 5.16 -2.96
N LEU A 14 -6.90 4.65 -3.77
CA LEU A 14 -7.18 4.03 -5.06
C LEU A 14 -7.33 2.50 -5.01
N ALA A 15 -6.89 1.86 -3.93
CA ALA A 15 -7.00 0.42 -3.75
C ALA A 15 -8.47 -0.04 -3.62
N THR A 16 -8.75 -1.19 -4.22
CA THR A 16 -10.00 -1.92 -4.07
C THR A 16 -10.16 -2.48 -2.64
N ALA A 17 -11.38 -2.90 -2.28
CA ALA A 17 -11.64 -3.47 -0.96
C ALA A 17 -10.72 -4.67 -0.63
N GLY A 18 -10.54 -5.60 -1.58
CA GLY A 18 -9.66 -6.75 -1.39
C GLY A 18 -8.17 -6.40 -1.29
N GLU A 19 -7.71 -5.35 -1.98
CA GLU A 19 -6.32 -4.87 -1.85
C GLU A 19 -6.09 -4.20 -0.48
N LYS A 20 -7.10 -3.48 0.04
CA LYS A 20 -7.06 -2.90 1.40
C LYS A 20 -7.00 -3.97 2.48
N GLU A 21 -7.81 -5.02 2.35
CA GLU A 21 -7.76 -6.17 3.28
C GLU A 21 -6.38 -6.81 3.29
N LYS A 22 -5.78 -7.05 2.12
CA LYS A 22 -4.41 -7.57 2.03
C LYS A 22 -3.38 -6.64 2.66
N LEU A 23 -3.50 -5.33 2.45
CA LEU A 23 -2.60 -4.35 3.07
C LEU A 23 -2.72 -4.34 4.59
N LEU A 24 -3.94 -4.42 5.13
CA LEU A 24 -4.18 -4.50 6.57
C LEU A 24 -3.62 -5.81 7.14
N ASP A 25 -3.96 -6.94 6.54
CA ASP A 25 -3.52 -8.27 6.96
C ASP A 25 -1.99 -8.39 6.93
N THR A 26 -1.37 -7.95 5.83
CA THR A 26 0.09 -7.95 5.71
C THR A 26 0.74 -6.96 6.69
N GLY A 27 0.14 -5.80 6.95
CA GLY A 27 0.65 -4.85 7.96
C GLY A 27 0.62 -5.41 9.39
N LEU A 28 -0.31 -6.32 9.67
CA LEU A 28 -0.43 -7.03 10.94
C LEU A 28 0.57 -8.20 11.08
N VAL A 29 0.93 -8.84 9.97
CA VAL A 29 1.71 -10.10 9.95
C VAL A 29 3.17 -9.92 9.47
N ASP A 30 3.42 -9.06 8.49
CA ASP A 30 4.73 -8.84 7.87
C ASP A 30 4.92 -7.42 7.32
N LYS A 31 5.66 -6.59 8.07
CA LYS A 31 5.99 -5.21 7.68
C LYS A 31 6.77 -5.12 6.36
N VAL A 32 7.63 -6.09 6.03
CA VAL A 32 8.41 -6.06 4.79
C VAL A 32 7.52 -6.37 3.59
N GLY A 33 6.65 -7.37 3.73
CA GLY A 33 5.59 -7.68 2.77
C GLY A 33 4.68 -6.47 2.51
N TYR A 34 4.29 -5.76 3.58
CA TYR A 34 3.45 -4.57 3.49
C TYR A 34 4.11 -3.48 2.63
N ILE A 35 5.38 -3.16 2.92
CA ILE A 35 6.12 -2.13 2.16
C ILE A 35 6.27 -2.53 0.68
N ARG A 36 6.57 -3.80 0.40
CA ARG A 36 6.66 -4.28 -1.00
C ARG A 36 5.33 -4.14 -1.72
N LEU A 37 4.23 -4.53 -1.07
CA LEU A 37 2.89 -4.44 -1.65
C LEU A 37 2.48 -2.98 -1.89
N VAL A 38 2.77 -2.07 -0.96
CA VAL A 38 2.55 -0.63 -1.15
C VAL A 38 3.36 -0.09 -2.34
N ILE A 39 4.59 -0.55 -2.54
CA ILE A 39 5.41 -0.14 -3.69
C ILE A 39 4.81 -0.66 -5.01
N GLU A 40 4.36 -1.91 -5.03
CA GLU A 40 3.75 -2.53 -6.21
C GLU A 40 2.45 -1.83 -6.61
N LEU A 41 1.52 -1.65 -5.66
CA LEU A 41 0.28 -0.90 -5.87
C LEU A 41 0.58 0.57 -6.18
N GLY A 42 1.62 1.14 -5.58
CA GLY A 42 2.10 2.49 -5.87
C GLY A 42 2.70 2.65 -7.26
N ARG A 43 3.08 1.58 -7.96
CA ARG A 43 3.42 1.62 -9.40
C ARG A 43 2.19 1.49 -10.28
N LYS A 44 1.20 0.71 -9.83
CA LYS A 44 -0.08 0.52 -10.52
C LYS A 44 -0.92 1.80 -10.56
N TYR A 45 -0.92 2.57 -9.47
CA TYR A 45 -1.86 3.68 -9.28
C TYR A 45 -1.25 5.08 -9.27
N ALA A 46 0.06 5.21 -9.00
CA ALA A 46 0.73 6.50 -8.90
C ALA A 46 1.80 6.71 -10.00
N ALA A 47 1.54 6.19 -11.21
CA ALA A 47 2.32 6.50 -12.42
C ALA A 47 2.27 7.99 -12.75
#